data_AF-A0A931BSC7-F1
#
_entry.id   AF-A0A931BSC7-F1
#
_cell.length_a   1.000
_cell.length_b   1.000
_cell.length_c   1.000
_cell.angle_alpha   90.00
_cell.angle_beta   90.00
_cell.angle_gamma   90.00
#
_symmetry.space_group_name_H-M   'P 1'
#
loop_
_entity.id
_entity.type
_entity.pdbx_description
1 polymer ?
#
loop_
_entity_poly.entity_id
_entity_poly.type
_entity_poly.pdbx_seq_one_letter_code
_entity_poly.pdbx_strand_id
1 'polypeptide(L)'
;MRRVVVVFLTMLAGAPANAGAEPGSSYRQAQTPEHNLPDCYCRANGRVFAMGERVCLRTPRGARIAQCGMAINVTSWEITEIPCPES
;
A
#
# COMPACT_ATOMS: atom_id res chain seq x y z
N MET A 1 6.53 37.41 76.03
CA MET A 1 6.91 36.19 75.27
C MET A 1 5.92 36.01 74.13
N ARG A 2 6.30 36.40 72.90
CA ARG A 2 5.39 36.41 71.73
C ARG A 2 5.50 35.05 71.03
N ARG A 3 4.45 34.23 71.11
CA ARG A 3 4.38 32.93 70.42
C ARG A 3 4.17 33.20 68.92
N VAL A 4 5.17 32.92 68.11
CA VAL A 4 5.07 32.99 66.65
C VAL A 4 4.48 31.67 66.17
N VAL A 5 3.28 31.71 65.60
CA VAL A 5 2.68 30.55 64.90
C VAL A 5 3.10 30.64 63.45
N VAL A 6 3.95 29.71 62.99
CA VAL A 6 4.36 29.60 61.60
C VAL A 6 3.38 28.69 60.89
N VAL A 7 2.48 29.26 60.07
CA VAL A 7 1.61 28.50 59.18
C VAL A 7 2.45 28.09 57.97
N PHE A 8 2.88 26.83 57.94
CA PHE A 8 3.46 26.24 56.73
C PHE A 8 2.32 25.90 55.75
N LEU A 9 1.98 26.87 54.90
CA LEU A 9 1.20 26.65 53.68
C LEU A 9 2.14 26.04 52.63
N THR A 10 2.35 24.72 52.66
CA THR A 10 3.02 24.02 51.57
C THR A 10 2.02 23.84 50.43
N MET A 11 2.16 24.69 49.41
CA MET A 11 1.52 24.52 48.11
C MET A 11 1.78 23.10 47.58
N LEU A 12 0.71 22.37 47.26
CA LEU A 12 0.78 21.22 46.36
C LEU A 12 1.20 21.75 44.99
N ALA A 13 2.49 21.71 44.71
CA ALA A 13 3.00 21.86 43.36
C ALA A 13 2.49 20.68 42.54
N GLY A 14 1.37 20.85 41.85
CA GLY A 14 0.94 19.93 40.82
C GLY A 14 2.07 19.79 39.81
N ALA A 15 2.65 18.60 39.71
CA ALA A 15 3.57 18.30 38.63
C ALA A 15 2.84 18.60 37.30
N PRO A 16 3.45 19.31 36.34
CA PRO A 16 2.90 19.28 35.01
C PRO A 16 2.89 17.81 34.60
N ALA A 17 1.71 17.29 34.29
CA ALA A 17 1.59 16.11 33.47
C ALA A 17 2.37 16.45 32.21
N ASN A 18 3.62 16.01 32.14
CA ASN A 18 4.34 15.92 30.89
C ASN A 18 3.50 14.94 30.08
N ALA A 19 2.57 15.49 29.30
CA ALA A 19 1.97 14.83 28.16
C ALA A 19 3.16 14.19 27.45
N GLY A 20 3.18 12.86 27.40
CA GLY A 20 4.20 12.14 26.66
C GLY A 20 4.27 12.80 25.29
N ALA A 21 5.39 13.47 25.01
CA ALA A 21 5.73 13.79 23.64
C ALA A 21 5.78 12.42 22.97
N GLU A 22 4.71 12.09 22.26
CA GLU A 22 4.70 10.93 21.39
C GLU A 22 5.96 11.07 20.53
N PRO A 23 6.91 10.12 20.60
CA PRO A 23 8.04 10.17 19.69
C PRO A 23 7.44 10.13 18.29
N GLY A 24 7.49 11.28 17.61
CA GLY A 24 6.92 11.49 16.29
C GLY A 24 7.31 10.29 15.45
N SER A 25 6.29 9.55 15.01
CA SER A 25 6.42 8.29 14.30
C SER A 25 7.52 8.42 13.26
N SER A 26 8.64 7.76 13.52
CA SER A 26 9.74 7.65 12.57
C SER A 26 9.37 6.61 11.52
N TYR A 27 8.31 6.88 10.76
CA TYR A 27 8.29 6.44 9.38
C TYR A 27 9.33 7.30 8.65
N ARG A 28 10.61 7.00 8.90
CA ARG A 28 11.69 7.48 8.05
C ARG A 28 11.38 6.86 6.69
N GLN A 29 10.81 7.65 5.81
CA GLN A 29 10.42 7.24 4.46
C GLN A 29 11.65 6.63 3.80
N ALA A 30 11.67 5.30 3.69
CA ALA A 30 12.54 4.60 2.78
C ALA A 30 11.97 4.77 1.36
N GLN A 31 11.80 6.02 0.93
CA GLN A 31 11.45 6.35 -0.44
C GLN A 31 12.73 6.82 -1.11
N THR A 32 13.53 5.84 -1.52
CA THR A 32 14.70 6.06 -2.37
C THR A 32 14.23 6.75 -3.66
N PRO A 33 14.89 7.82 -4.12
CA PRO A 33 14.57 8.49 -5.37
C PRO A 33 15.05 7.64 -6.55
N GLU A 34 14.38 6.51 -6.77
CA GLU A 34 14.24 5.80 -8.04
C GLU A 34 13.23 4.68 -7.78
N HIS A 35 11.95 5.02 -7.74
CA HIS A 35 10.88 4.01 -7.70
C HIS A 35 10.87 3.36 -9.08
N ASN A 36 11.76 2.38 -9.29
CA ASN A 36 11.66 1.46 -10.43
C ASN A 36 10.29 0.79 -10.27
N LEU A 37 9.30 1.24 -11.04
CA LEU A 37 8.02 0.55 -11.07
C LEU A 37 8.32 -0.89 -11.45
N PRO A 38 7.90 -1.89 -10.66
CA PRO A 38 8.12 -3.28 -11.02
C PRO A 38 7.55 -3.53 -12.42
N ASP A 39 8.31 -4.23 -13.24
CA ASP A 39 7.86 -4.61 -14.58
C ASP A 39 6.49 -5.31 -14.48
N CYS A 40 5.51 -4.76 -15.18
CA CYS A 40 4.12 -5.21 -15.13
C CYS A 40 3.88 -6.31 -16.18
N TYR A 41 3.70 -7.56 -15.74
CA TYR A 41 3.46 -8.72 -16.61
C TYR A 41 2.17 -9.48 -16.28
N CYS A 42 1.48 -9.96 -17.30
CA CYS A 42 0.44 -10.98 -17.14
C CYS A 42 1.04 -12.39 -17.20
N ARG A 43 0.35 -13.37 -16.64
CA ARG A 43 0.77 -14.78 -16.65
C ARG A 43 -0.32 -15.67 -17.22
N ALA A 44 0.07 -16.59 -18.10
CA ALA A 44 -0.81 -17.61 -18.64
C ALA A 44 0.00 -18.83 -19.11
N ASN A 45 -0.51 -20.05 -18.88
CA ASN A 45 0.12 -21.29 -19.35
C ASN A 45 1.61 -21.42 -18.98
N GLY A 46 2.01 -20.98 -17.78
CA GLY A 46 3.40 -21.02 -17.31
C GLY A 46 4.33 -19.97 -17.96
N ARG A 47 3.80 -19.05 -18.78
CA ARG A 47 4.56 -17.99 -19.45
C ARG A 47 4.20 -16.61 -18.90
N VAL A 48 5.14 -15.68 -19.05
CA VAL A 48 4.95 -14.25 -18.77
C VAL A 48 4.71 -13.50 -20.07
N PHE A 49 3.88 -12.46 -19.99
CA PHE A 49 3.49 -11.63 -21.13
C PHE A 49 3.57 -10.16 -20.75
N ALA A 50 4.18 -9.35 -21.60
CA ALA A 50 4.29 -7.91 -21.41
C ALA A 50 2.94 -7.20 -21.66
N MET A 51 2.85 -5.96 -21.22
CA MET A 51 1.69 -5.09 -21.53
C MET A 51 1.42 -5.05 -23.03
N GLY A 52 0.15 -5.17 -23.41
CA GLY A 52 -0.31 -5.16 -24.79
C GLY A 52 -0.20 -6.49 -25.53
N GLU A 53 0.56 -7.47 -25.02
CA GLU A 53 0.63 -8.80 -25.64
C GLU A 53 -0.71 -9.52 -25.57
N ARG A 54 -0.96 -10.39 -26.57
CA ARG A 54 -2.22 -11.09 -26.76
C ARG A 54 -2.02 -12.60 -26.72
N VAL A 55 -2.93 -13.30 -26.05
CA VAL A 55 -2.88 -14.76 -25.93
C VAL A 55 -4.30 -15.33 -26.00
N CYS A 56 -4.39 -16.60 -26.37
CA CYS A 56 -5.62 -17.35 -26.30
C CYS A 56 -5.86 -17.93 -24.91
N LEU A 57 -6.94 -17.51 -24.26
CA LEU A 57 -7.37 -18.01 -22.95
C LEU A 57 -8.71 -18.73 -23.06
N ARG A 58 -8.91 -19.77 -22.23
CA ARG A 58 -10.20 -20.43 -22.08
C ARG A 58 -11.12 -19.56 -21.22
N THR A 59 -12.34 -19.34 -21.70
CA THR A 59 -13.37 -18.57 -21.00
C THR A 59 -14.69 -19.36 -21.01
N PRO A 60 -15.72 -18.95 -20.25
CA PRO A 60 -17.04 -19.57 -20.31
C PRO A 60 -17.70 -19.54 -21.71
N ARG A 61 -17.28 -18.60 -22.58
CA ARG A 61 -17.77 -18.48 -23.97
C ARG A 61 -16.90 -19.25 -24.98
N GLY A 62 -15.98 -20.08 -24.51
CA GLY A 62 -14.96 -20.75 -25.32
C GLY A 62 -13.61 -20.01 -25.32
N ALA A 63 -12.68 -20.46 -26.15
CA ALA A 63 -11.37 -19.81 -26.27
C ALA A 63 -11.52 -18.41 -26.90
N ARG A 64 -10.93 -17.40 -26.25
CA ARG A 64 -10.97 -16.00 -26.68
C ARG A 64 -9.59 -15.38 -26.61
N ILE A 65 -9.36 -14.40 -27.47
CA ILE A 65 -8.15 -13.61 -27.39
C ILE A 65 -8.27 -12.67 -26.18
N ALA A 66 -7.25 -12.66 -25.33
CA ALA A 66 -7.11 -11.75 -24.22
C ALA A 66 -5.85 -10.89 -24.39
N GLN A 67 -5.95 -9.60 -24.06
CA GLN A 67 -4.82 -8.68 -24.07
C GLN A 67 -4.34 -8.40 -22.65
N CYS A 68 -3.03 -8.39 -22.44
CA CYS A 68 -2.45 -8.03 -21.17
C CYS A 68 -2.55 -6.52 -20.94
N GLY A 69 -3.13 -6.11 -19.81
CA GLY A 69 -3.34 -4.72 -19.45
C GLY A 69 -3.36 -4.51 -17.94
N MET A 70 -3.95 -3.39 -17.52
CA MET A 70 -4.07 -3.01 -16.10
C MET A 70 -5.55 -2.92 -15.70
N ALA A 71 -5.89 -3.47 -14.54
CA ALA A 71 -7.18 -3.28 -13.89
C ALA A 71 -6.94 -2.98 -12.41
N ILE A 72 -7.40 -1.82 -11.92
CA ILE A 72 -7.25 -1.41 -10.51
C ILE A 72 -5.79 -1.52 -10.04
N ASN A 73 -4.86 -0.93 -10.79
CA ASN A 73 -3.42 -0.90 -10.48
C ASN A 73 -2.73 -2.28 -10.41
N VAL A 74 -3.38 -3.35 -10.87
CA VAL A 74 -2.75 -4.67 -11.04
C VAL A 74 -2.84 -5.12 -12.48
N THR A 75 -1.87 -5.92 -12.92
CA THR A 75 -1.89 -6.52 -14.25
C THR A 75 -3.03 -7.52 -14.36
N SER A 76 -3.82 -7.41 -15.42
CA SER A 76 -5.00 -8.24 -15.65
C SER A 76 -5.17 -8.57 -17.13
N TRP A 77 -5.95 -9.61 -17.41
CA TRP A 77 -6.32 -10.00 -18.77
C TRP A 77 -7.63 -9.32 -19.19
N GLU A 78 -7.57 -8.49 -20.22
CA GLU A 78 -8.75 -7.97 -20.89
C GLU A 78 -9.23 -9.00 -21.93
N ILE A 79 -10.31 -9.71 -21.61
CA ILE A 79 -10.89 -10.73 -22.49
C ILE A 79 -11.69 -10.03 -23.60
N THR A 80 -11.27 -10.23 -24.85
CA THR A 80 -11.98 -9.71 -26.02
C THR A 80 -13.08 -10.66 -26.48
N GLU A 81 -13.97 -10.18 -27.36
CA GLU A 81 -15.00 -11.03 -27.98
C GLU A 81 -14.47 -11.88 -29.14
N ILE A 82 -13.24 -11.63 -29.57
CA ILE A 82 -12.62 -12.26 -30.74
C ILE A 82 -12.29 -13.72 -30.40
N PRO A 83 -12.81 -14.71 -31.16
CA PRO A 83 -12.45 -16.10 -30.99
C PRO A 83 -10.97 -16.32 -31.33
N CYS A 84 -10.39 -17.37 -30.75
CA CYS A 84 -9.06 -17.82 -31.14
C CYS A 84 -9.08 -18.38 -32.57
N PRO A 85 -8.02 -18.17 -33.37
CA PRO A 85 -7.93 -18.77 -34.69
C PRO A 85 -7.89 -20.29 -34.57
N GLU A 86 -8.56 -20.97 -35.50
CA GLU A 86 -8.42 -22.40 -35.72
C GLU A 86 -6.97 -22.71 -36.14
N SER A 87 -6.38 -23.78 -35.61
CA SER A 87 -5.01 -24.22 -35.93
C SER A 87 -4.92 -24.92 -37.27
#